data_AF-H2YHR9-F1
#
_entry.id   AF-H2YHR9-F1
#
_cell.length_a   1.000
_cell.length_b   1.000
_cell.length_c   1.000
_cell.angle_alpha   90.00
_cell.angle_beta   90.00
_cell.angle_gamma   90.00
#
_symmetry.space_group_name_H-M   'P 1'
#
loop_
_entity.id
_entity.type
_entity.pdbx_description
1 polymer ?
#
loop_
_entity_poly.entity_id
_entity_poly.type
_entity_poly.pdbx_seq_one_letter_code
_entity_poly.pdbx_strand_id
1 'polypeptide(L)'
;MSDESSCKQNKAATPDHVETTEDSSERYEDIVDAAGMTEDNSESNEDMVDSVQRKVQPIHVKDYKMDHGKRGLFVIFNQKEFKIRSTTLKKRDGTDIDEASLKETAEILGFKVKTHHDLERKEIQDKMWKYAKKDHSDHDCFACAILTHGGQDDVLYAADDEMKLNHFTEPFQADKCKSLAGKPKLFFVQACRADQLNKNILVDQVSADTIDASNQLAQVRLPVQADFLISLATTAEHYAWRNERYGSIFIQTLCSVLNKYGHTLDLHKLLTRVNGMVAYNFESWSQSKNMNHKKKIPTFTSRLTRDLYF
;
A
#
# COMPACT_ATOMS: atom_id res chain seq x y z
N MET A 1 -63.17 -49.68 16.42
CA MET A 1 -63.58 -48.51 15.63
C MET A 1 -62.32 -47.69 15.42
N SER A 2 -61.31 -48.19 14.71
CA SER A 2 -61.26 -48.64 13.30
C SER A 2 -60.91 -47.46 12.38
N ASP A 3 -59.92 -47.74 11.52
CA ASP A 3 -59.52 -47.09 10.27
C ASP A 3 -58.42 -46.02 10.42
N GLU A 4 -57.13 -46.31 10.24
CA GLU A 4 -56.38 -46.81 9.04
C GLU A 4 -56.56 -45.95 7.78
N SER A 5 -55.45 -45.35 7.31
CA SER A 5 -55.05 -45.37 5.89
C SER A 5 -53.68 -44.72 5.70
N SER A 6 -52.68 -45.58 5.60
CA SER A 6 -51.35 -45.37 5.02
C SER A 6 -51.42 -45.17 3.50
N CYS A 7 -50.55 -44.33 2.92
CA CYS A 7 -50.11 -44.57 1.53
C CYS A 7 -48.70 -44.03 1.22
N LYS A 8 -47.74 -44.97 1.24
CA LYS A 8 -46.71 -45.30 0.23
C LYS A 8 -45.61 -44.29 -0.14
N GLN A 9 -44.41 -44.69 0.29
CA GLN A 9 -43.15 -44.87 -0.46
C GLN A 9 -43.13 -44.48 -1.95
N ASN A 10 -42.06 -43.78 -2.35
CA ASN A 10 -41.34 -44.09 -3.58
C ASN A 10 -39.82 -44.01 -3.37
N LYS A 11 -39.15 -45.09 -3.78
CA LYS A 11 -37.70 -45.31 -3.82
C LYS A 11 -37.13 -44.81 -5.16
N ALA A 12 -35.86 -44.43 -5.08
CA ALA A 12 -34.80 -44.57 -6.09
C ALA A 12 -34.95 -43.83 -7.44
N ALA A 13 -34.08 -42.83 -7.62
CA ALA A 13 -33.34 -42.64 -8.86
C ALA A 13 -31.88 -42.34 -8.49
N THR A 14 -31.00 -43.29 -8.81
CA THR A 14 -29.54 -43.13 -8.85
C THR A 14 -29.18 -42.05 -9.89
N PRO A 15 -28.31 -41.08 -9.60
CA PRO A 15 -27.65 -40.34 -10.65
C PRO A 15 -26.52 -41.21 -11.20
N ASP A 16 -26.50 -41.28 -12.52
CA ASP A 16 -25.61 -42.05 -13.37
C ASP A 16 -24.14 -41.91 -13.01
N HIS A 17 -23.42 -43.01 -13.28
CA HIS A 17 -21.97 -43.06 -13.40
C HIS A 17 -21.45 -41.83 -14.16
N VAL A 18 -20.74 -40.95 -13.45
CA VAL A 18 -19.81 -40.03 -14.10
C VAL A 18 -18.64 -40.89 -14.54
N GLU A 19 -18.64 -41.19 -15.83
CA GLU A 19 -17.52 -41.74 -16.56
C GLU A 19 -16.33 -40.79 -16.31
N THR A 20 -15.35 -41.25 -15.53
CA THR A 20 -14.07 -40.56 -15.39
C THR A 20 -13.36 -40.69 -16.72
N THR A 21 -13.56 -39.72 -17.60
CA THR A 21 -12.61 -39.45 -18.68
C THR A 21 -11.28 -39.13 -18.00
N GLU A 22 -10.29 -39.99 -18.22
CA GLU A 22 -8.89 -39.71 -17.90
C GLU A 22 -8.54 -38.36 -18.54
N ASP A 23 -8.51 -37.31 -17.73
CA ASP A 23 -8.03 -36.00 -18.14
C ASP A 23 -6.54 -36.18 -18.38
N SER A 24 -6.16 -36.29 -19.64
CA SER A 24 -4.77 -36.25 -20.07
C SER A 24 -4.20 -34.95 -19.52
N SER A 25 -3.39 -35.04 -18.46
CA SER A 25 -2.73 -33.90 -17.85
C SER A 25 -1.70 -33.35 -18.84
N GLU A 26 -2.18 -32.56 -19.80
CA GLU A 26 -1.34 -31.79 -20.69
C GLU A 26 -0.58 -30.78 -19.82
N ARG A 27 0.73 -31.00 -19.75
CA ARG A 27 1.65 -30.18 -18.95
C ARG A 27 1.92 -28.90 -19.74
N TYR A 28 1.44 -27.78 -19.21
CA TYR A 28 1.71 -26.46 -19.73
C TYR A 28 2.56 -25.70 -18.71
N GLU A 29 3.61 -25.07 -19.20
CA GLU A 29 4.38 -24.10 -18.43
C GLU A 29 3.62 -22.78 -18.36
N ASP A 30 3.79 -22.05 -17.25
CA ASP A 30 3.25 -20.70 -17.12
C ASP A 30 4.01 -19.77 -18.09
N ILE A 31 3.28 -19.13 -19.00
CA ILE A 31 3.85 -18.16 -19.95
C ILE A 31 3.85 -16.77 -19.30
N VAL A 32 4.98 -16.08 -19.37
CA VAL A 32 5.08 -14.67 -18.94
C VAL A 32 4.66 -13.73 -20.08
N ASP A 33 3.76 -12.78 -19.80
CA ASP A 33 3.32 -11.78 -20.79
C ASP A 33 4.32 -10.62 -20.99
N ALA A 34 5.48 -10.67 -20.33
CA ALA A 34 6.47 -9.60 -20.34
C ALA A 34 7.18 -9.50 -21.71
N ALA A 35 7.09 -8.33 -22.36
CA ALA A 35 7.81 -8.08 -23.61
C ALA A 35 9.33 -8.00 -23.36
N GLY A 36 10.10 -8.95 -23.89
CA GLY A 36 11.57 -8.84 -23.98
C GLY A 36 12.42 -9.97 -23.39
N MET A 37 11.84 -11.10 -22.95
CA MET A 37 12.64 -12.28 -22.58
C MET A 37 12.93 -13.13 -23.83
N THR A 38 14.10 -12.94 -24.43
CA THR A 38 14.66 -13.94 -25.36
C THR A 38 15.34 -15.01 -24.52
N GLU A 39 14.82 -16.24 -24.57
CA GLU A 39 15.42 -17.41 -23.93
C GLU A 39 16.81 -17.69 -24.53
N ASP A 40 17.87 -17.45 -23.76
CA ASP A 40 19.18 -18.05 -24.02
C ASP A 40 19.21 -19.44 -23.35
N ASN A 41 19.17 -20.47 -24.19
CA ASN A 41 19.32 -21.87 -23.80
C ASN A 41 20.67 -22.12 -23.11
N SER A 42 20.68 -22.63 -21.86
CA SER A 42 21.55 -23.75 -21.48
C SER A 42 21.27 -24.33 -20.08
N GLU A 43 21.21 -25.66 -20.07
CA GLU A 43 21.42 -26.63 -18.99
C GLU A 43 20.32 -26.80 -17.91
N SER A 44 19.51 -27.83 -18.19
CA SER A 44 18.50 -28.46 -17.34
C SER A 44 19.07 -29.11 -16.07
N ASN A 45 18.68 -28.59 -14.91
CA ASN A 45 18.50 -29.39 -13.70
C ASN A 45 16.98 -29.52 -13.47
N GLU A 46 16.42 -30.67 -13.84
CA GLU A 46 15.00 -30.99 -13.66
C GLU A 46 14.69 -31.28 -12.17
N ASP A 47 14.50 -30.24 -11.37
CA ASP A 47 13.68 -30.37 -10.16
C ASP A 47 12.21 -30.35 -10.59
N MET A 48 11.63 -31.54 -10.76
CA MET A 48 10.22 -31.72 -11.15
C MET A 48 9.28 -31.05 -10.15
N VAL A 49 8.62 -29.96 -10.57
CA VAL A 49 7.52 -29.33 -9.83
C VAL A 49 6.21 -29.75 -10.48
N ASP A 50 5.37 -30.47 -9.74
CA ASP A 50 4.07 -30.97 -10.19
C ASP A 50 3.08 -29.79 -10.43
N SER A 51 2.85 -29.44 -11.69
CA SER A 51 1.96 -28.34 -12.11
C SER A 51 0.54 -28.85 -12.34
N VAL A 52 -0.22 -29.02 -11.25
CA VAL A 52 -1.66 -29.27 -11.33
C VAL A 52 -2.35 -28.04 -11.93
N GLN A 53 -3.15 -28.22 -12.98
CA GLN A 53 -4.02 -27.19 -13.56
C GLN A 53 -5.04 -26.72 -12.49
N ARG A 54 -4.68 -25.69 -11.71
CA ARG A 54 -5.51 -25.21 -10.61
C ARG A 54 -6.65 -24.36 -11.17
N LYS A 55 -7.85 -24.94 -11.29
CA LYS A 55 -9.07 -24.15 -11.43
C LYS A 55 -9.11 -23.11 -10.30
N VAL A 56 -9.16 -21.83 -10.66
CA VAL A 56 -9.25 -20.73 -9.69
C VAL A 56 -10.57 -20.86 -8.94
N GLN A 57 -10.49 -21.07 -7.62
CA GLN A 57 -11.65 -21.10 -6.74
C GLN A 57 -11.58 -19.90 -5.80
N PRO A 58 -12.69 -19.17 -5.56
CA PRO A 58 -12.73 -18.14 -4.54
C PRO A 58 -12.32 -18.72 -3.19
N ILE A 59 -11.28 -18.16 -2.59
CA ILE A 59 -10.85 -18.53 -1.25
C ILE A 59 -11.54 -17.58 -0.28
N HIS A 60 -12.17 -18.11 0.76
CA HIS A 60 -12.64 -17.27 1.87
C HIS A 60 -11.43 -16.83 2.69
N VAL A 61 -11.01 -15.57 2.52
CA VAL A 61 -9.90 -14.99 3.25
C VAL A 61 -10.46 -14.21 4.45
N LYS A 62 -10.04 -14.58 5.66
CA LYS A 62 -10.36 -13.82 6.88
C LYS A 62 -9.64 -12.48 6.88
N ASP A 63 -10.22 -11.49 7.55
CA ASP A 63 -9.63 -10.17 7.81
C ASP A 63 -8.22 -10.26 8.43
N TYR A 64 -7.47 -9.16 8.36
CA TYR A 64 -6.22 -9.07 9.12
C TYR A 64 -6.48 -9.23 10.62
N LYS A 65 -5.58 -9.95 11.29
CA LYS A 65 -5.59 -10.07 12.74
C LYS A 65 -5.09 -8.77 13.37
N MET A 66 -6.01 -8.01 13.97
CA MET A 66 -5.79 -6.66 14.50
C MET A 66 -6.03 -6.56 16.02
N ASP A 67 -5.81 -7.68 16.74
CA ASP A 67 -6.04 -7.88 18.18
C ASP A 67 -4.77 -8.38 18.94
N HIS A 68 -3.58 -8.07 18.45
CA HIS A 68 -2.32 -8.28 19.20
C HIS A 68 -2.20 -7.29 20.38
N GLY A 69 -1.15 -7.41 21.19
CA GLY A 69 -0.96 -6.56 22.36
C GLY A 69 -0.79 -5.07 22.05
N LYS A 70 -0.46 -4.69 20.81
CA LYS A 70 -0.27 -3.30 20.38
C LYS A 70 -0.73 -3.10 18.92
N ARG A 71 -1.37 -1.96 18.63
CA ARG A 71 -1.67 -1.56 17.23
C ARG A 71 -0.42 -1.51 16.36
N GLY A 72 0.66 -0.93 16.89
CA GLY A 72 1.94 -0.79 16.21
C GLY A 72 2.50 0.63 16.27
N LEU A 73 3.51 0.87 15.44
CA LEU A 73 4.14 2.19 15.32
C LEU A 73 3.51 2.99 14.18
N PHE A 74 3.28 4.28 14.42
CA PHE A 74 3.01 5.27 13.38
C PHE A 74 4.17 6.25 13.34
N VAL A 75 4.98 6.21 12.29
CA VAL A 75 6.15 7.09 12.15
C VAL A 75 5.82 8.25 11.22
N ILE A 76 6.09 9.48 11.63
CA ILE A 76 5.84 10.68 10.83
C ILE A 76 7.18 11.34 10.52
N PHE A 77 7.48 11.52 9.23
CA PHE A 77 8.58 12.36 8.76
C PHE A 77 8.00 13.66 8.24
N ASN A 78 8.23 14.74 8.98
CA ASN A 78 7.75 16.07 8.65
C ASN A 78 8.91 16.95 8.14
N GLN A 79 9.00 17.11 6.83
CA GLN A 79 10.04 17.92 6.17
C GLN A 79 9.47 19.30 5.85
N LYS A 80 9.88 20.31 6.61
CA LYS A 80 9.42 21.69 6.51
C LYS A 80 10.45 22.60 5.86
N GLU A 81 11.71 22.46 6.24
CA GLU A 81 12.83 23.29 5.77
C GLU A 81 13.85 22.47 4.99
N PHE A 82 14.36 23.05 3.91
CA PHE A 82 15.23 22.37 2.94
C PHE A 82 16.50 23.20 2.72
N LYS A 83 17.66 22.55 2.78
CA LYS A 83 19.01 23.12 2.63
C LYS A 83 19.71 22.64 1.35
N ILE A 84 18.94 22.19 0.38
CA ILE A 84 19.44 21.61 -0.87
C ILE A 84 20.10 22.71 -1.70
N ARG A 85 21.40 22.54 -2.01
CA ARG A 85 22.18 23.57 -2.74
C ARG A 85 21.81 23.66 -4.22
N SER A 86 21.32 22.57 -4.81
CA SER A 86 21.01 22.44 -6.23
C SER A 86 19.59 22.90 -6.59
N THR A 87 18.68 23.06 -5.62
CA THR A 87 17.29 23.44 -5.86
C THR A 87 16.76 24.39 -4.79
N THR A 88 16.00 25.41 -5.19
CA THR A 88 15.34 26.32 -4.24
C THR A 88 13.95 25.79 -3.87
N LEU A 89 13.91 24.80 -2.99
CA LEU A 89 12.64 24.31 -2.43
C LEU A 89 12.11 25.30 -1.39
N LYS A 90 10.84 25.69 -1.55
CA LYS A 90 10.17 26.61 -0.61
C LYS A 90 9.89 25.92 0.73
N LYS A 91 9.92 26.67 1.83
CA LYS A 91 9.44 26.22 3.14
C LYS A 91 7.99 25.70 3.06
N ARG A 92 7.68 24.64 3.81
CA ARG A 92 6.35 24.00 3.79
C ARG A 92 5.43 24.43 4.93
N ASP A 93 5.12 25.72 5.04
CA ASP A 93 4.30 26.25 6.15
C ASP A 93 2.93 25.56 6.30
N GLY A 94 2.51 25.24 7.53
CA GLY A 94 1.30 24.44 7.77
C GLY A 94 1.50 22.92 7.71
N THR A 95 2.69 22.41 7.36
CA THR A 95 2.99 20.97 7.50
C THR A 95 2.95 20.48 8.95
N ASP A 96 3.22 21.37 9.91
CA ASP A 96 3.14 21.04 11.35
C ASP A 96 1.68 20.85 11.80
N ILE A 97 0.73 21.48 11.09
CA ILE A 97 -0.71 21.26 11.30
C ILE A 97 -1.08 19.87 10.83
N ASP A 98 -0.53 19.44 9.68
CA ASP A 98 -0.72 18.07 9.18
C ASP A 98 -0.11 17.03 10.12
N GLU A 99 1.10 17.27 10.65
CA GLU A 99 1.71 16.40 11.65
C GLU A 99 0.83 16.29 12.91
N ALA A 100 0.33 17.42 13.41
CA ALA A 100 -0.52 17.43 14.61
C ALA A 100 -1.81 16.63 14.39
N SER A 101 -2.52 16.86 13.29
CA SER A 101 -3.74 16.12 12.94
C SER A 101 -3.49 14.61 12.79
N LEU A 102 -2.38 14.22 12.14
CA LEU A 102 -2.00 12.83 11.98
C LEU A 102 -1.65 12.17 13.31
N LYS A 103 -0.89 12.87 14.16
CA LYS A 103 -0.52 12.36 15.47
C LYS A 103 -1.75 12.08 16.32
N GLU A 104 -2.68 13.04 16.42
CA GLU A 104 -3.92 12.89 17.16
C GLU A 104 -4.75 11.71 16.62
N THR A 105 -4.95 11.66 15.31
CA THR A 105 -5.70 10.58 14.64
C THR A 105 -5.07 9.21 14.89
N ALA A 106 -3.74 9.10 14.75
CA ALA A 106 -3.03 7.85 14.96
C ALA A 106 -3.10 7.38 16.42
N GLU A 107 -3.02 8.30 17.37
CA GLU A 107 -3.18 8.00 18.80
C GLU A 107 -4.61 7.50 19.10
N ILE A 108 -5.64 8.10 18.51
CA ILE A 108 -7.04 7.63 18.60
C ILE A 108 -7.18 6.20 18.08
N LEU A 109 -6.51 5.87 16.97
CA LEU A 109 -6.51 4.51 16.40
C LEU A 109 -5.60 3.52 17.17
N GLY A 110 -4.99 3.96 18.28
CA GLY A 110 -4.20 3.12 19.19
C GLY A 110 -2.72 2.98 18.82
N PHE A 111 -2.22 3.72 17.83
CA PHE A 111 -0.81 3.65 17.45
C PHE A 111 0.09 4.36 18.46
N LYS A 112 1.33 3.86 18.57
CA LYS A 112 2.42 4.60 19.22
C LYS A 112 3.12 5.50 18.20
N VAL A 113 2.90 6.80 18.32
CA VAL A 113 3.42 7.78 17.34
C VAL A 113 4.90 8.13 17.61
N LYS A 114 5.66 8.31 16.52
CA LYS A 114 7.02 8.85 16.53
C LYS A 114 7.18 9.87 15.40
N THR A 115 7.52 11.11 15.75
CA THR A 115 7.70 12.17 14.75
C THR A 115 9.17 12.57 14.62
N HIS A 116 9.57 12.92 13.41
CA HIS A 116 10.91 13.39 13.05
C HIS A 116 10.80 14.58 12.12
N HIS A 117 11.67 15.57 12.31
CA HIS A 117 11.60 16.85 11.62
C HIS A 117 12.89 17.12 10.86
N ASP A 118 12.76 17.62 9.63
CA ASP A 118 13.87 18.15 8.82
C ASP A 118 15.12 17.28 8.80
N LEU A 119 14.92 15.95 8.75
CA LEU A 119 16.00 14.98 8.74
C LEU A 119 16.69 14.93 7.37
N GLU A 120 18.00 14.75 7.40
CA GLU A 120 18.81 14.45 6.22
C GLU A 120 18.52 13.05 5.68
N ARG A 121 18.80 12.81 4.40
CA ARG A 121 18.50 11.56 3.68
C ARG A 121 19.06 10.35 4.42
N LYS A 122 20.32 10.45 4.88
CA LYS A 122 20.97 9.37 5.63
C LYS A 122 20.27 9.09 6.95
N GLU A 123 19.86 10.14 7.66
CA GLU A 123 19.15 10.00 8.94
C GLU A 123 17.79 9.34 8.74
N ILE A 124 17.05 9.71 7.70
CA ILE A 124 15.79 9.05 7.34
C ILE A 124 16.03 7.56 7.08
N GLN A 125 17.02 7.23 6.24
CA GLN A 125 17.35 5.83 5.91
C GLN A 125 17.71 5.03 7.17
N ASP A 126 18.55 5.58 8.04
CA ASP A 126 18.94 4.97 9.31
C ASP A 126 17.73 4.76 10.24
N LYS A 127 16.81 5.72 10.30
CA LYS A 127 15.55 5.58 11.07
C LYS A 127 14.68 4.46 10.50
N MET A 128 14.48 4.40 9.19
CA MET A 128 13.62 3.39 8.57
C MET A 128 14.15 1.98 8.83
N TRP A 129 15.46 1.76 8.64
CA TRP A 129 16.09 0.50 9.00
C TRP A 129 16.05 0.20 10.50
N LYS A 130 16.21 1.22 11.35
CA LYS A 130 16.07 1.05 12.80
C LYS A 130 14.65 0.63 13.20
N TYR A 131 13.62 1.14 12.53
CA TYR A 131 12.24 0.72 12.79
C TYR A 131 11.99 -0.70 12.29
N ALA A 132 12.40 -1.03 11.08
CA ALA A 132 12.25 -2.37 10.51
C ALA A 132 12.96 -3.47 11.32
N LYS A 133 14.09 -3.15 11.96
CA LYS A 133 14.85 -4.10 12.81
C LYS A 133 14.23 -4.33 14.20
N LYS A 134 13.13 -3.66 14.55
CA LYS A 134 12.43 -3.93 15.82
C LYS A 134 11.67 -5.24 15.76
N ASP A 135 11.32 -5.76 16.93
CA ASP A 135 10.36 -6.86 17.02
C ASP A 135 8.93 -6.31 16.93
N HIS A 136 8.22 -6.70 15.86
CA HIS A 136 6.82 -6.38 15.60
C HIS A 136 5.89 -7.59 15.83
N SER A 137 6.36 -8.67 16.45
CA SER A 137 5.57 -9.90 16.63
C SER A 137 4.27 -9.63 17.42
N ASP A 138 4.30 -8.70 18.37
CA ASP A 138 3.15 -8.24 19.17
C ASP A 138 2.45 -6.99 18.61
N HIS A 139 2.82 -6.54 17.40
CA HIS A 139 2.16 -5.43 16.72
C HIS A 139 1.11 -5.94 15.73
N ASP A 140 0.00 -5.23 15.56
CA ASP A 140 -0.96 -5.53 14.50
C ASP A 140 -0.44 -5.13 13.12
N CYS A 141 0.14 -3.92 13.03
CA CYS A 141 0.57 -3.35 11.77
C CYS A 141 1.72 -2.33 11.95
N PHE A 142 2.16 -1.75 10.84
CA PHE A 142 3.05 -0.61 10.81
C PHE A 142 2.47 0.49 9.92
N ALA A 143 2.57 1.74 10.36
CA ALA A 143 2.17 2.90 9.58
C ALA A 143 3.28 3.95 9.50
N CYS A 144 3.36 4.65 8.38
CA CYS A 144 4.28 5.75 8.15
C CYS A 144 3.58 6.89 7.39
N ALA A 145 3.75 8.13 7.83
CA ALA A 145 3.40 9.31 7.05
C ALA A 145 4.65 10.08 6.64
N ILE A 146 4.69 10.50 5.38
CA ILE A 146 5.79 11.26 4.81
C ILE A 146 5.23 12.59 4.29
N LEU A 147 5.56 13.68 4.96
CA LEU A 147 5.11 15.04 4.64
C LEU A 147 6.29 15.82 4.07
N THR A 148 6.39 15.95 2.75
CA THR A 148 7.55 16.57 2.11
C THR A 148 7.20 17.21 0.74
N HIS A 149 8.20 17.75 0.05
CA HIS A 149 8.12 17.98 -1.40
C HIS A 149 8.35 16.67 -2.14
N GLY A 150 7.86 16.60 -3.38
CA GLY A 150 8.15 15.48 -4.26
C GLY A 150 8.31 15.92 -5.70
N GLY A 151 8.84 15.01 -6.51
CA GLY A 151 9.10 15.17 -7.93
C GLY A 151 8.50 14.03 -8.75
N GLN A 152 8.97 13.87 -9.99
CA GLN A 152 8.62 12.74 -10.85
C GLN A 152 9.17 11.42 -10.27
N ASP A 153 8.69 10.29 -10.79
CA ASP A 153 9.22 8.95 -10.49
C ASP A 153 9.37 8.61 -9.00
N ASP A 154 8.38 9.06 -8.21
CA ASP A 154 8.30 8.84 -6.76
C ASP A 154 9.50 9.41 -5.98
N VAL A 155 10.11 10.48 -6.51
CA VAL A 155 11.09 11.30 -5.80
C VAL A 155 10.43 12.05 -4.65
N LEU A 156 11.05 11.99 -3.48
CA LEU A 156 10.69 12.66 -2.24
C LEU A 156 11.93 13.41 -1.72
N TYR A 157 11.75 14.53 -1.06
CA TYR A 157 12.87 15.30 -0.54
C TYR A 157 13.11 15.05 0.96
N ALA A 158 14.37 14.81 1.32
CA ALA A 158 14.89 15.02 2.67
C ALA A 158 15.35 16.48 2.82
N ALA A 159 15.87 16.86 3.98
CA ALA A 159 16.33 18.22 4.21
C ALA A 159 17.53 18.62 3.30
N ASP A 160 18.39 17.67 2.94
CA ASP A 160 19.66 17.89 2.24
C ASP A 160 19.71 17.33 0.81
N ASP A 161 18.92 16.30 0.50
CA ASP A 161 18.97 15.59 -0.78
C ASP A 161 17.61 14.95 -1.14
N GLU A 162 17.50 14.44 -2.36
CA GLU A 162 16.34 13.67 -2.81
C GLU A 162 16.48 12.17 -2.55
N MET A 163 15.34 11.48 -2.47
CA MET A 163 15.30 10.04 -2.27
C MET A 163 14.01 9.45 -2.85
N LYS A 164 14.09 8.22 -3.37
CA LYS A 164 12.91 7.50 -3.84
C LYS A 164 12.04 7.00 -2.70
N LEU A 165 10.73 6.91 -2.93
CA LEU A 165 9.77 6.28 -2.02
C LEU A 165 10.21 4.86 -1.58
N ASN A 166 10.88 4.11 -2.45
CA ASN A 166 11.38 2.78 -2.12
C ASN A 166 12.31 2.76 -0.90
N HIS A 167 13.10 3.81 -0.65
CA HIS A 167 13.95 3.88 0.54
C HIS A 167 13.16 3.90 1.85
N PHE A 168 11.87 4.25 1.82
CA PHE A 168 10.97 4.14 2.96
C PHE A 168 10.30 2.77 3.06
N THR A 169 9.96 2.13 1.93
CA THR A 169 9.18 0.90 1.93
C THR A 169 10.03 -0.36 1.99
N GLU A 170 11.19 -0.36 1.33
CA GLU A 170 12.10 -1.49 1.20
C GLU A 170 12.46 -2.15 2.54
N PRO A 171 12.80 -1.41 3.63
CA PRO A 171 13.19 -2.03 4.89
C PRO A 171 12.10 -2.93 5.49
N PHE A 172 10.83 -2.74 5.11
CA PHE A 172 9.67 -3.44 5.66
C PHE A 172 9.17 -4.60 4.80
N GLN A 173 9.87 -4.94 3.72
CA GLN A 173 9.60 -6.13 2.92
C GLN A 173 9.73 -7.41 3.77
N ALA A 174 9.02 -8.48 3.41
CA ALA A 174 8.86 -9.66 4.25
C ALA A 174 10.18 -10.40 4.56
N ASP A 175 11.15 -10.36 3.65
CA ASP A 175 12.50 -10.91 3.80
C ASP A 175 13.37 -10.09 4.77
N LYS A 176 13.20 -8.76 4.77
CA LYS A 176 13.96 -7.79 5.58
C LYS A 176 13.35 -7.54 6.96
N CYS A 177 12.02 -7.64 7.09
CA CYS A 177 11.28 -7.42 8.33
C CYS A 177 10.30 -8.58 8.61
N LYS A 178 10.86 -9.73 9.02
CA LYS A 178 10.11 -10.98 9.23
C LYS A 178 8.96 -10.85 10.23
N SER A 179 9.11 -10.01 11.26
CA SER A 179 8.08 -9.83 12.30
C SER A 179 6.84 -9.03 11.83
N LEU A 180 6.89 -8.44 10.62
CA LEU A 180 5.76 -7.80 9.92
C LEU A 180 5.28 -8.60 8.70
N ALA A 181 5.81 -9.80 8.44
CA ALA A 181 5.30 -10.65 7.37
C ALA A 181 3.83 -11.04 7.65
N GLY A 182 2.94 -10.89 6.66
CA GLY A 182 1.50 -11.14 6.82
C GLY A 182 0.74 -10.03 7.56
N LYS A 183 1.40 -8.92 7.94
CA LYS A 183 0.80 -7.79 8.66
C LYS A 183 0.76 -6.52 7.79
N PRO A 184 -0.25 -5.65 7.93
CA PRO A 184 -0.35 -4.45 7.09
C PRO A 184 0.82 -3.47 7.30
N LYS A 185 1.30 -2.90 6.19
CA LYS A 185 2.38 -1.90 6.11
C LYS A 185 1.85 -0.69 5.33
N LEU A 186 1.43 0.33 6.07
CA LEU A 186 0.67 1.47 5.55
C LEU A 186 1.56 2.70 5.38
N PHE A 187 1.55 3.31 4.20
CA PHE A 187 2.31 4.52 3.91
C PHE A 187 1.38 5.60 3.38
N PHE A 188 1.38 6.77 4.02
CA PHE A 188 0.59 7.94 3.63
C PHE A 188 1.55 9.07 3.21
N VAL A 189 1.52 9.45 1.94
CA VAL A 189 2.53 10.33 1.36
C VAL A 189 1.88 11.62 0.88
N GLN A 190 2.20 12.71 1.57
CA GLN A 190 1.83 14.06 1.18
C GLN A 190 3.04 14.72 0.51
N ALA A 191 3.14 14.52 -0.80
CA ALA A 191 4.17 15.10 -1.66
C ALA A 191 3.60 15.39 -3.05
N CYS A 192 4.18 16.36 -3.76
CA CYS A 192 3.86 16.61 -5.17
C CYS A 192 4.40 15.49 -6.05
N ARG A 193 3.77 15.25 -7.20
CA ARG A 193 4.32 14.39 -8.27
C ARG A 193 4.43 15.13 -9.61
N ALA A 194 4.42 16.46 -9.55
CA ALA A 194 4.48 17.35 -10.70
C ALA A 194 5.80 18.09 -10.75
N ASP A 195 6.23 18.40 -11.96
CA ASP A 195 7.43 19.19 -12.22
C ASP A 195 7.27 20.64 -11.69
N GLN A 196 8.35 21.19 -11.13
CA GLN A 196 8.48 22.63 -10.90
C GLN A 196 9.40 23.33 -11.91
N LEU A 197 10.08 22.63 -12.82
CA LEU A 197 10.97 23.29 -13.76
C LEU A 197 11.16 22.50 -15.08
N ASN A 198 10.54 23.04 -16.12
CA ASN A 198 10.81 22.87 -17.55
C ASN A 198 10.04 21.77 -18.31
N LYS A 199 9.18 22.28 -19.19
CA LYS A 199 8.73 21.61 -20.42
C LYS A 199 9.90 20.89 -21.09
N ASN A 200 9.62 19.63 -21.45
CA ASN A 200 10.41 18.70 -22.27
C ASN A 200 11.40 17.86 -21.47
N ILE A 201 11.08 16.57 -21.26
CA ILE A 201 11.80 15.40 -21.80
C ILE A 201 11.10 14.11 -21.31
N LEU A 202 11.38 13.05 -22.06
CA LEU A 202 10.68 11.79 -22.26
C LEU A 202 10.63 10.85 -21.04
N VAL A 203 9.60 10.00 -21.07
CA VAL A 203 9.32 8.90 -20.14
C VAL A 203 10.32 7.78 -20.36
N ASP A 204 10.99 7.32 -19.31
CA ASP A 204 11.79 6.10 -19.31
C ASP A 204 11.25 5.03 -18.35
N GLN A 205 11.53 3.80 -18.72
CA GLN A 205 10.80 2.58 -18.37
C GLN A 205 10.98 2.09 -16.94
N VAL A 206 9.94 1.45 -16.42
CA VAL A 206 9.92 0.78 -15.11
C VAL A 206 10.65 -0.56 -15.22
N SER A 207 11.72 -0.72 -14.44
CA SER A 207 12.47 -1.97 -14.30
C SER A 207 11.67 -3.01 -13.49
N ALA A 208 11.53 -4.21 -14.06
CA ALA A 208 10.95 -5.37 -13.40
C ALA A 208 11.99 -6.05 -12.50
N ASP A 209 11.69 -6.19 -11.21
CA ASP A 209 12.52 -6.97 -10.28
C ASP A 209 12.07 -8.44 -10.31
N THR A 210 12.98 -9.35 -10.70
CA THR A 210 12.83 -10.80 -10.57
C THR A 210 13.11 -11.24 -9.13
N ILE A 211 12.31 -12.17 -8.60
CA ILE A 211 12.51 -12.77 -7.27
C ILE A 211 12.89 -14.24 -7.45
N ASP A 212 14.03 -14.60 -6.88
CA ASP A 212 14.54 -15.97 -6.80
C ASP A 212 13.90 -16.71 -5.61
N ALA A 213 13.47 -17.96 -5.82
CA ALA A 213 12.70 -18.74 -4.86
C ALA A 213 13.42 -20.05 -4.51
N SER A 214 14.11 -20.12 -3.37
CA SER A 214 14.63 -21.37 -2.82
C SER A 214 13.82 -21.88 -1.62
N ASN A 215 13.79 -23.22 -1.51
CA ASN A 215 12.82 -24.03 -0.78
C ASN A 215 12.96 -24.07 0.76
N GLN A 216 11.81 -24.11 1.49
CA GLN A 216 11.43 -25.22 2.39
C GLN A 216 10.08 -25.01 3.11
N LEU A 217 9.30 -26.11 3.18
CA LEU A 217 8.10 -26.40 3.99
C LEU A 217 6.83 -25.58 3.72
N ALA A 218 5.66 -26.22 3.85
CA ALA A 218 4.33 -25.71 3.53
C ALA A 218 3.93 -24.50 4.40
N GLN A 219 4.52 -23.35 4.10
CA GLN A 219 4.06 -22.02 4.45
C GLN A 219 3.57 -21.37 3.17
N VAL A 220 2.42 -20.70 3.22
CA VAL A 220 1.96 -19.80 2.15
C VAL A 220 3.09 -18.79 1.91
N ARG A 221 3.85 -18.95 0.82
CA ARG A 221 4.91 -18.01 0.43
C ARG A 221 4.24 -16.71 0.02
N LEU A 222 4.23 -15.72 0.91
CA LEU A 222 3.76 -14.38 0.57
C LEU A 222 4.81 -13.71 -0.33
N PRO A 223 4.40 -13.00 -1.40
CA PRO A 223 5.30 -12.14 -2.13
C PRO A 223 6.00 -11.17 -1.18
N VAL A 224 7.28 -10.89 -1.42
CA VAL A 224 8.12 -9.99 -0.61
C VAL A 224 7.47 -8.61 -0.39
N GLN A 225 6.66 -8.19 -1.37
CA GLN A 225 5.97 -6.90 -1.41
C GLN A 225 4.49 -6.95 -0.97
N ALA A 226 4.00 -8.10 -0.49
CA ALA A 226 2.63 -8.25 -0.02
C ALA A 226 2.36 -7.44 1.26
N ASP A 227 1.07 -7.16 1.49
CA ASP A 227 0.53 -6.46 2.65
C ASP A 227 0.99 -5.01 2.78
N PHE A 228 1.38 -4.37 1.67
CA PHE A 228 1.62 -2.93 1.62
C PHE A 228 0.39 -2.18 1.10
N LEU A 229 0.11 -1.03 1.70
CA LEU A 229 -0.76 -0.02 1.10
C LEU A 229 -0.02 1.32 1.09
N ILE A 230 0.00 1.97 -0.08
CA ILE A 230 0.59 3.29 -0.25
C ILE A 230 -0.52 4.22 -0.73
N SER A 231 -0.86 5.24 0.07
CA SER A 231 -1.80 6.30 -0.31
C SER A 231 -1.05 7.59 -0.55
N LEU A 232 -1.20 8.15 -1.75
CA LEU A 232 -0.55 9.36 -2.21
C LEU A 232 -1.57 10.48 -2.29
N ALA A 233 -1.19 11.69 -1.86
CA ALA A 233 -2.06 12.86 -1.89
C ALA A 233 -2.54 13.27 -3.28
N THR A 234 -1.85 12.83 -4.32
CA THR A 234 -2.07 13.26 -5.70
C THR A 234 -1.79 12.11 -6.66
N THR A 235 -2.49 12.12 -7.80
CA THR A 235 -2.08 11.40 -9.01
C THR A 235 -0.71 11.87 -9.51
N ALA A 236 -0.08 11.08 -10.38
CA ALA A 236 1.09 11.52 -11.13
C ALA A 236 0.80 12.84 -11.87
N GLU A 237 1.82 13.69 -12.05
CA GLU A 237 1.74 14.96 -12.79
C GLU A 237 0.90 16.07 -12.12
N HIS A 238 0.43 15.85 -10.89
CA HIS A 238 -0.36 16.84 -10.15
C HIS A 238 0.38 17.37 -8.92
N TYR A 239 0.20 18.65 -8.64
CA TYR A 239 0.72 19.28 -7.42
C TYR A 239 0.06 18.66 -6.19
N ALA A 240 0.61 18.85 -4.99
CA ALA A 240 -0.07 18.62 -3.72
C ALA A 240 -0.37 19.97 -3.05
N TRP A 241 -1.65 20.26 -2.74
CA TRP A 241 -2.03 21.59 -2.21
C TRP A 241 -1.94 21.58 -0.70
N ARG A 242 -1.45 22.69 -0.15
CA ARG A 242 -1.37 22.93 1.29
C ARG A 242 -1.79 24.37 1.56
N ASN A 243 -2.54 24.54 2.63
CA ASN A 243 -2.85 25.84 3.20
C ASN A 243 -1.98 26.04 4.45
N GLU A 244 -1.35 27.21 4.57
CA GLU A 244 -0.43 27.50 5.69
C GLU A 244 -1.13 27.53 7.04
N ARG A 245 -2.44 27.81 7.08
CA ARG A 245 -3.25 27.93 8.28
C ARG A 245 -4.08 26.70 8.62
N TYR A 246 -4.39 25.85 7.62
CA TYR A 246 -5.29 24.70 7.80
C TYR A 246 -4.64 23.36 7.46
N GLY A 247 -3.39 23.33 6.99
CA GLY A 247 -2.74 22.11 6.54
C GLY A 247 -3.11 21.72 5.11
N SER A 248 -2.71 20.53 4.69
CA SER A 248 -3.01 19.97 3.37
C SER A 248 -4.36 19.28 3.32
N ILE A 249 -5.09 19.51 2.23
CA ILE A 249 -6.45 18.98 2.07
C ILE A 249 -6.49 17.46 2.19
N PHE A 250 -5.48 16.76 1.66
CA PHE A 250 -5.39 15.31 1.74
C PHE A 250 -5.27 14.84 3.19
N ILE A 251 -4.30 15.37 3.95
CA ILE A 251 -4.08 14.94 5.33
C ILE A 251 -5.26 15.30 6.22
N GLN A 252 -5.80 16.51 6.10
CA GLN A 252 -6.94 16.91 6.91
C GLN A 252 -8.19 16.07 6.60
N THR A 253 -8.42 15.75 5.33
CA THR A 253 -9.53 14.88 4.93
C THR A 253 -9.32 13.44 5.42
N LEU A 254 -8.10 12.92 5.29
CA LEU A 254 -7.71 11.61 5.79
C LEU A 254 -7.98 11.51 7.30
N CYS A 255 -7.49 12.46 8.08
CA CYS A 255 -7.69 12.51 9.53
C CYS A 255 -9.17 12.60 9.88
N SER A 256 -9.94 13.47 9.21
CA SER A 256 -11.38 13.60 9.43
C SER A 256 -12.15 12.30 9.18
N VAL A 257 -11.84 11.60 8.09
CA VAL A 257 -12.47 10.32 7.74
C VAL A 257 -12.06 9.23 8.73
N LEU A 258 -10.77 9.12 9.06
CA LEU A 258 -10.28 8.12 10.02
C LEU A 258 -10.87 8.34 11.41
N ASN A 259 -10.91 9.57 11.91
CA ASN A 259 -11.48 9.87 13.23
C ASN A 259 -12.98 9.54 13.29
N LYS A 260 -13.72 9.78 12.20
CA LYS A 260 -15.15 9.56 12.18
C LYS A 260 -15.54 8.09 11.95
N TYR A 261 -14.77 7.37 11.14
CA TYR A 261 -15.17 6.10 10.57
C TYR A 261 -14.17 4.96 10.80
N GLY A 262 -12.99 5.24 11.34
CA GLY A 262 -11.84 4.33 11.42
C GLY A 262 -12.12 3.00 12.12
N HIS A 263 -13.03 3.00 13.10
CA HIS A 263 -13.41 1.80 13.86
C HIS A 263 -14.60 1.02 13.26
N THR A 264 -15.13 1.45 12.12
CA THR A 264 -16.37 0.88 11.55
C THR A 264 -16.25 0.41 10.12
N LEU A 265 -15.22 0.84 9.41
CA LEU A 265 -15.08 0.67 7.97
C LEU A 265 -13.67 0.19 7.64
N ASP A 266 -13.57 -0.67 6.63
CA ASP A 266 -12.27 -1.14 6.15
C ASP A 266 -11.48 0.03 5.53
N LEU A 267 -10.15 -0.13 5.51
CA LEU A 267 -9.24 0.90 5.01
C LEU A 267 -9.52 1.31 3.56
N HIS A 268 -9.92 0.40 2.67
CA HIS A 268 -10.22 0.75 1.27
C HIS A 268 -11.47 1.61 1.17
N LYS A 269 -12.52 1.32 1.94
CA LYS A 269 -13.72 2.17 2.03
C LYS A 269 -13.40 3.52 2.67
N LEU A 270 -12.50 3.58 3.64
CA LEU A 270 -12.03 4.84 4.23
C LEU A 270 -11.32 5.70 3.17
N LEU A 271 -10.35 5.13 2.46
CA LEU A 271 -9.61 5.84 1.41
C LEU A 271 -10.49 6.23 0.23
N THR A 272 -11.51 5.44 -0.10
CA THR A 272 -12.52 5.81 -1.10
C THR A 272 -13.32 7.06 -0.68
N ARG A 273 -13.68 7.16 0.60
CA ARG A 273 -14.32 8.38 1.13
C ARG A 273 -13.39 9.58 1.11
N VAL A 274 -12.11 9.39 1.43
CA VAL A 274 -11.10 10.45 1.29
C VAL A 274 -11.04 10.94 -0.16
N ASN A 275 -10.97 10.02 -1.13
CA ASN A 275 -10.98 10.38 -2.56
C ASN A 275 -12.21 11.20 -2.94
N GLY A 276 -13.41 10.73 -2.56
CA GLY A 276 -14.65 11.46 -2.84
C GLY A 276 -14.67 12.85 -2.21
N MET A 277 -14.32 12.96 -0.93
CA MET A 277 -14.31 14.24 -0.22
C MET A 277 -13.31 15.23 -0.83
N VAL A 278 -12.10 14.81 -1.17
CA VAL A 278 -11.12 15.68 -1.82
C VAL A 278 -11.60 16.07 -3.22
N ALA A 279 -12.12 15.13 -4.02
CA ALA A 279 -12.55 15.42 -5.38
C ALA A 279 -13.71 16.43 -5.45
N TYR A 280 -14.69 16.31 -4.55
CA TYR A 280 -15.91 17.13 -4.60
C TYR A 280 -15.84 18.40 -3.76
N ASN A 281 -15.14 18.39 -2.62
CA ASN A 281 -15.18 19.52 -1.68
C ASN A 281 -13.96 20.44 -1.78
N PHE A 282 -12.95 20.06 -2.56
CA PHE A 282 -11.75 20.88 -2.71
C PHE A 282 -11.71 21.61 -4.06
N GLU A 283 -11.22 22.84 -3.99
CA GLU A 283 -10.84 23.63 -5.14
C GLU A 283 -9.72 24.59 -4.74
N SER A 284 -8.65 24.64 -5.52
CA SER A 284 -7.55 25.54 -5.18
C SER A 284 -7.95 27.00 -5.38
N TRP A 285 -7.49 27.84 -4.46
CA TRP A 285 -7.52 29.27 -4.62
C TRP A 285 -6.10 29.79 -4.79
N SER A 286 -5.84 30.56 -5.84
CA SER A 286 -4.55 31.19 -6.10
C SER A 286 -4.71 32.50 -6.86
N GLN A 287 -3.85 33.47 -6.58
CA GLN A 287 -3.75 34.70 -7.38
C GLN A 287 -3.27 34.40 -8.81
N SER A 288 -2.51 33.32 -9.00
CA SER A 288 -2.07 32.85 -10.31
C SER A 288 -3.23 32.14 -11.02
N LYS A 289 -3.65 32.67 -12.16
CA LYS A 289 -4.77 32.13 -12.96
C LYS A 289 -4.59 30.65 -13.33
N ASN A 290 -3.35 30.24 -13.60
CA ASN A 290 -2.96 28.87 -13.91
C ASN A 290 -2.99 27.92 -12.70
N MET A 291 -3.06 28.46 -11.48
CA MET A 291 -3.09 27.71 -10.22
C MET A 291 -4.43 27.85 -9.47
N ASN A 292 -5.32 28.70 -9.96
CA ASN A 292 -6.66 28.92 -9.41
C ASN A 292 -7.66 27.89 -9.96
N HIS A 293 -8.68 27.54 -9.18
CA HIS A 293 -9.77 26.64 -9.55
C HIS A 293 -9.34 25.22 -9.97
N LYS A 294 -8.27 24.67 -9.37
CA LYS A 294 -7.79 23.31 -9.68
C LYS A 294 -8.38 22.29 -8.72
N LYS A 295 -8.91 21.21 -9.28
CA LYS A 295 -9.36 20.01 -8.56
C LYS A 295 -8.21 19.06 -8.30
N LYS A 296 -8.41 18.14 -7.36
CA LYS A 296 -7.46 17.06 -7.02
C LYS A 296 -8.19 15.79 -6.66
N ILE A 297 -7.48 14.68 -6.86
CA ILE A 297 -7.88 13.38 -6.36
C ILE A 297 -6.62 12.67 -5.82
N PRO A 298 -6.64 12.17 -4.59
CA PRO A 298 -5.61 11.27 -4.08
C PRO A 298 -5.68 9.91 -4.77
N THR A 299 -4.62 9.14 -4.65
CA THR A 299 -4.58 7.75 -5.14
C THR A 299 -4.10 6.82 -4.04
N PHE A 300 -4.38 5.54 -4.20
CA PHE A 300 -3.73 4.52 -3.38
C PHE A 300 -3.48 3.27 -4.21
N THR A 301 -2.33 2.64 -3.94
CA THR A 301 -1.95 1.34 -4.48
C THR A 301 -1.99 0.34 -3.33
N SER A 302 -2.74 -0.73 -3.50
CA SER A 302 -2.92 -1.76 -2.49
C SER A 302 -2.36 -3.09 -2.95
N ARG A 303 -1.49 -3.66 -2.12
CA ARG A 303 -1.06 -5.05 -2.13
C ARG A 303 -1.51 -5.76 -0.85
N LEU A 304 -2.50 -5.19 -0.13
CA LEU A 304 -3.18 -5.86 0.98
C LEU A 304 -3.89 -7.11 0.46
N THR A 305 -3.85 -8.17 1.26
CA THR A 305 -4.38 -9.49 0.91
C THR A 305 -5.68 -9.82 1.67
N ARG A 306 -6.11 -8.93 2.57
CA ARG A 306 -7.27 -9.09 3.45
C ARG A 306 -7.89 -7.73 3.75
N ASP A 307 -9.14 -7.73 4.20
CA ASP A 307 -9.77 -6.53 4.72
C ASP A 307 -9.09 -6.09 6.02
N LEU A 308 -8.98 -4.77 6.21
CA LEU A 308 -8.26 -4.15 7.32
C LEU A 308 -9.16 -3.19 8.08
N TYR A 309 -9.43 -3.51 9.35
CA TYR A 309 -10.18 -2.68 10.29
C TYR A 309 -9.28 -2.27 11.47
N PHE A 310 -9.43 -1.04 11.96
CA PHE A 310 -8.68 -0.52 13.12
C PHE A 310 -9.47 -0.61 14.42
#